data_AF-A0A847TG21-F1
#
_entry.id   AF-A0A847TG21-F1
#
_cell.length_a   1.000
_cell.length_b   1.000
_cell.length_c   1.000
_cell.angle_alpha   90.00
_cell.angle_beta   90.00
_cell.angle_gamma   90.00
#
_symmetry.space_group_name_H-M   'P 1'
#
loop_
_entity.id
_entity.type
_entity.pdbx_description
1 polymer ?
#
loop_
_entity_poly.entity_id
_entity_poly.type
_entity_poly.pdbx_seq_one_letter_code
_entity_poly.pdbx_strand_id
1 'polypeptide(L)'
;MTPIQSPVGNGDVHSPTPGETKYSPKIQRPPFLPPKGRPRAEAPAKKAGGLTKRAKLLILAGLTLCLCAYNGWLLLHCFTTPAKPQLNIGQIHPPVMAAPLDSRMDLSDGRINARNYKSLMGFKAHLDSLAASAGGQMQYKAFMQSHPGFLDSLELLNQLFQQQLRSPQHR
;
A
#
# COMPACT_ATOMS: atom_id res chain seq x y z
N MET A 1 33.17 -18.37 -30.93
CA MET A 1 32.17 -18.24 -32.01
C MET A 1 31.60 -19.63 -32.27
N THR A 2 30.39 -19.87 -31.79
CA THR A 2 29.55 -21.05 -32.03
C THR A 2 28.11 -20.57 -31.87
N PRO A 3 27.22 -20.76 -32.86
CA PRO A 3 25.83 -20.30 -32.76
C PRO A 3 24.96 -21.41 -32.17
N ILE A 4 24.08 -21.07 -31.22
CA ILE A 4 23.02 -21.99 -30.75
C ILE A 4 21.67 -21.42 -31.18
N GLN A 5 20.99 -22.25 -31.97
CA GLN A 5 19.69 -22.09 -32.60
C GLN A 5 18.55 -21.83 -31.60
N SER A 6 17.63 -20.95 -32.00
CA SER A 6 16.29 -20.80 -31.45
C SER A 6 15.35 -21.88 -32.03
N PRO A 7 14.38 -22.40 -31.28
CA PRO A 7 13.24 -23.08 -31.86
C PRO A 7 12.05 -22.13 -32.05
N VAL A 8 11.64 -22.10 -33.32
CA VAL A 8 10.35 -21.67 -33.86
C VAL A 8 9.23 -22.54 -33.30
N GLY A 9 8.10 -21.93 -32.94
CA GLY A 9 6.87 -22.62 -32.57
C GLY A 9 5.65 -21.82 -33.01
N ASN A 10 5.27 -22.00 -34.27
CA ASN A 10 3.97 -21.62 -34.84
C ASN A 10 2.86 -22.44 -34.19
N GLY A 11 1.78 -21.78 -33.78
CA GLY A 11 0.53 -22.40 -33.37
C GLY A 11 -0.63 -21.55 -33.87
N ASP A 12 -1.01 -21.79 -35.12
CA ASP A 12 -2.11 -21.18 -35.82
C ASP A 12 -3.48 -21.54 -35.21
N VAL A 13 -4.35 -20.52 -35.19
CA VAL A 13 -5.75 -20.55 -35.68
C VAL A 13 -6.68 -21.66 -35.17
N HIS A 14 -7.68 -21.26 -34.39
CA HIS A 14 -9.09 -21.42 -34.82
C HIS A 14 -10.05 -20.65 -33.91
N SER A 15 -10.64 -19.59 -34.48
CA SER A 15 -11.96 -19.08 -34.06
C SER A 15 -13.06 -19.97 -34.65
N PRO A 16 -14.18 -20.14 -33.92
CA PRO A 16 -15.48 -20.20 -34.57
C PRO A 16 -16.46 -19.14 -34.03
N THR A 17 -17.09 -18.47 -34.98
CA THR A 17 -18.18 -17.49 -34.90
C THR A 17 -19.55 -18.18 -34.66
N PRO A 18 -20.71 -17.48 -34.61
CA PRO A 18 -21.73 -17.66 -33.59
C PRO A 18 -22.92 -18.51 -34.05
N GLY A 19 -23.41 -19.41 -33.20
CA GLY A 19 -24.62 -20.18 -33.43
C GLY A 19 -25.81 -19.64 -32.65
N GLU A 20 -26.76 -19.04 -33.35
CA GLU A 20 -28.14 -18.83 -32.89
C GLU A 20 -28.78 -20.16 -32.46
N THR A 21 -29.45 -20.19 -31.32
CA THR A 21 -30.67 -21.00 -31.15
C THR A 21 -31.65 -20.27 -30.24
N LYS A 22 -32.63 -19.63 -30.87
CA LYS A 22 -33.90 -19.24 -30.25
C LYS A 22 -34.64 -20.49 -29.79
N TYR A 23 -34.73 -20.72 -28.48
CA TYR A 23 -35.79 -21.54 -27.89
C TYR A 23 -36.37 -20.79 -26.68
N SER A 24 -37.45 -20.07 -26.94
CA SER A 24 -38.27 -19.43 -25.91
C SER A 24 -39.48 -20.32 -25.66
N PRO A 25 -39.54 -21.10 -24.57
CA PRO A 25 -40.73 -21.85 -24.24
C PRO A 25 -41.82 -20.88 -23.78
N LYS A 26 -42.94 -20.82 -24.52
CA LYS A 26 -44.18 -20.20 -24.06
C LYS A 26 -44.70 -21.00 -22.87
N ILE A 27 -44.31 -20.60 -21.66
CA ILE A 27 -44.97 -21.06 -20.44
C ILE A 27 -46.32 -20.35 -20.36
N GLN A 28 -47.37 -21.09 -20.69
CA GLN A 28 -48.75 -20.69 -20.51
C GLN A 28 -49.03 -20.62 -19.01
N ARG A 29 -49.00 -19.40 -18.45
CA ARG A 29 -49.32 -19.18 -17.04
C ARG A 29 -50.83 -19.38 -16.84
N PRO A 30 -51.25 -20.17 -15.84
CA PRO A 30 -52.67 -20.27 -15.50
C PRO A 30 -53.21 -18.90 -15.03
N PRO A 31 -54.52 -18.65 -15.17
CA PRO A 31 -55.15 -17.42 -14.72
C PRO A 31 -54.91 -17.22 -13.22
N PHE A 32 -54.19 -16.15 -12.89
CA PHE A 32 -53.99 -15.69 -11.52
C PHE A 32 -55.35 -15.30 -10.94
N LEU A 33 -55.89 -16.14 -10.05
CA LEU A 33 -56.95 -15.71 -9.14
C LEU A 33 -56.35 -14.68 -8.17
N PRO A 34 -56.99 -13.52 -7.96
CA PRO A 34 -56.52 -12.56 -6.97
C PRO A 34 -56.56 -13.21 -5.58
N PRO A 35 -55.46 -13.19 -4.81
CA PRO A 35 -55.49 -13.67 -3.44
C PRO A 35 -56.43 -12.80 -2.60
N LYS A 36 -57.50 -13.41 -2.09
CA LYS A 36 -58.37 -12.85 -1.05
C LYS A 36 -57.49 -12.29 0.08
N GLY A 37 -57.66 -11.00 0.35
CA GLY A 37 -56.81 -10.23 1.25
C GLY A 37 -56.68 -10.85 2.64
N ARG A 38 -55.43 -11.07 3.06
CA ARG A 38 -55.10 -11.04 4.49
C ARG A 38 -54.94 -9.58 4.88
N PRO A 39 -55.58 -9.10 5.97
CA PRO A 39 -55.21 -7.82 6.54
C PRO A 39 -53.76 -7.93 7.01
N ARG A 40 -52.87 -7.24 6.29
CA ARG A 40 -51.48 -7.05 6.68
C ARG A 40 -51.52 -6.21 7.96
N ALA A 41 -51.15 -6.81 9.09
CA ALA A 41 -50.90 -6.07 10.31
C ALA A 41 -49.74 -5.11 10.03
N GLU A 42 -50.06 -3.87 9.67
CA GLU A 42 -49.09 -2.80 9.53
C GLU A 42 -48.59 -2.47 10.93
N ALA A 43 -47.34 -2.86 11.21
CA ALA A 43 -46.63 -2.36 12.37
C ALA A 43 -46.65 -0.83 12.33
N PRO A 44 -46.95 -0.14 13.45
CA PRO A 44 -47.02 1.31 13.44
C PRO A 44 -45.65 1.87 13.08
N ALA A 45 -45.55 2.47 11.90
CA ALA A 45 -44.39 3.21 11.48
C ALA A 45 -44.11 4.30 12.53
N LYS A 46 -43.08 4.08 13.36
CA LYS A 46 -42.60 5.08 14.31
C LYS A 46 -42.23 6.32 13.50
N LYS A 47 -43.06 7.36 13.57
CA LYS A 47 -42.76 8.67 13.00
C LYS A 47 -41.46 9.15 13.64
N ALA A 48 -40.36 9.09 12.90
CA ALA A 48 -39.10 9.69 13.30
C ALA A 48 -39.33 11.20 13.42
N GLY A 49 -39.47 11.68 14.66
CA GLY A 49 -39.62 13.09 14.95
C GLY A 49 -38.40 13.84 14.44
N GLY A 50 -38.58 14.60 13.35
CA GLY A 50 -37.51 15.40 12.78
C GLY A 50 -37.07 16.47 13.76
N LEU A 51 -35.76 16.53 14.03
CA LEU A 51 -35.18 17.53 14.92
C LEU A 51 -35.44 18.94 14.35
N THR A 52 -35.97 19.86 15.17
CA THR A 52 -36.29 21.23 14.76
C THR A 52 -35.05 21.98 14.26
N LYS A 53 -35.22 22.90 13.29
CA LYS A 53 -34.11 23.68 12.71
C LYS A 53 -33.28 24.39 13.77
N ARG A 54 -33.94 24.92 14.81
CA ARG A 54 -33.30 25.58 15.96
C ARG A 54 -32.43 24.60 16.78
N ALA A 55 -32.94 23.40 17.05
CA ALA A 55 -32.17 22.38 17.77
C ALA A 55 -30.95 21.89 16.96
N LYS A 56 -31.09 21.73 15.64
CA LYS A 56 -29.95 21.40 14.76
C LYS A 56 -28.86 22.46 14.80
N LEU A 57 -29.24 23.74 14.78
CA LEU A 57 -28.30 24.85 14.82
C LEU A 57 -27.58 24.95 16.18
N LEU A 58 -28.29 24.70 17.28
CA LEU A 58 -27.68 24.64 18.62
C LEU A 58 -26.69 23.47 18.75
N ILE A 59 -27.04 22.29 18.24
CA ILE A 59 -26.12 21.14 18.25
C ILE A 59 -24.89 21.43 17.40
N LEU A 60 -25.06 22.02 16.22
CA LEU A 60 -23.94 22.37 15.35
C LEU A 60 -23.04 23.41 16.01
N ALA A 61 -23.61 24.48 16.57
CA ALA A 61 -22.85 25.50 17.28
C ALA A 61 -22.08 24.93 18.48
N GLY A 62 -22.72 24.05 19.27
CA GLY A 62 -22.07 23.37 20.39
C GLY A 62 -20.92 22.46 19.95
N LEU A 63 -21.12 21.69 18.88
CA LEU A 63 -20.08 20.83 18.31
C LEU A 63 -18.89 21.65 17.81
N THR A 64 -19.14 22.75 17.08
CA THR A 64 -18.10 23.65 16.59
C THR A 64 -17.33 24.27 17.76
N LEU A 65 -18.02 24.75 18.79
CA LEU A 65 -17.39 25.32 19.99
C LEU A 65 -16.49 24.30 20.68
N CYS A 66 -16.97 23.06 20.82
CA CYS A 66 -16.21 21.97 21.47
C CYS A 66 -14.96 21.60 20.67
N LEU A 67 -15.06 21.48 19.34
CA LEU A 67 -13.90 21.24 18.47
C LEU A 67 -12.90 22.39 18.54
N CYS A 68 -13.36 23.64 18.48
CA CYS A 68 -12.48 24.80 18.58
C CYS A 68 -11.75 24.86 19.92
N ALA A 69 -12.45 24.61 21.03
CA ALA A 69 -11.85 24.58 22.36
C ALA A 69 -10.81 23.47 22.49
N TYR A 70 -11.10 22.26 22.00
CA TYR A 70 -10.16 21.13 22.04
C TYR A 70 -8.90 21.39 21.21
N ASN A 71 -9.05 21.88 19.99
CA ASN A 71 -7.91 22.22 19.13
C ASN A 71 -7.10 23.39 19.69
N GLY A 72 -7.76 24.42 20.23
CA GLY A 72 -7.10 25.54 20.89
C GLY A 72 -6.30 25.08 22.12
N TRP A 73 -6.86 24.16 22.91
CA TRP A 73 -6.16 23.54 24.03
C TRP A 73 -4.94 22.74 23.58
N LEU A 74 -5.05 21.93 22.51
CA LEU A 74 -3.92 21.20 21.94
C LEU A 74 -2.79 22.13 21.49
N LEU A 75 -3.12 23.19 20.74
CA LEU A 75 -2.17 24.21 20.31
C LEU A 75 -1.47 24.86 21.51
N LEU A 76 -2.25 25.31 22.49
CA LEU A 76 -1.70 25.89 23.71
C LEU A 76 -0.81 24.89 24.46
N HIS A 77 -1.20 23.62 24.53
CA HIS A 77 -0.37 22.57 25.14
C HIS A 77 0.96 22.42 24.41
N CYS A 78 0.96 22.40 23.07
CA CYS A 78 2.20 22.32 22.29
C CYS A 78 3.15 23.51 22.55
N PHE A 79 2.62 24.70 22.83
CA PHE A 79 3.45 25.89 23.12
C PHE A 79 3.87 26.01 24.59
N THR A 80 3.00 25.58 25.52
CA THR A 80 3.20 25.76 26.97
C THR A 80 3.91 24.60 27.63
N THR A 81 3.79 23.38 27.09
CA THR A 81 4.68 22.30 27.52
C THR A 81 6.02 22.53 26.85
N PRO A 82 7.07 22.91 27.59
CA PRO A 82 8.39 22.91 27.02
C PRO A 82 8.62 21.49 26.52
N ALA A 83 8.84 21.32 25.21
CA ALA A 83 9.42 20.10 24.70
C ALA A 83 10.65 19.86 25.57
N LYS A 84 10.59 18.86 26.46
CA LYS A 84 11.80 18.30 27.04
C LYS A 84 12.26 17.33 25.96
N PRO A 85 13.18 17.69 25.04
CA PRO A 85 13.95 16.69 24.34
C PRO A 85 14.91 16.09 25.36
N GLN A 86 14.39 15.40 26.38
CA GLN A 86 15.13 14.33 27.01
C GLN A 86 14.99 13.13 26.08
N LEU A 87 15.60 13.27 24.90
CA LEU A 87 16.23 12.12 24.26
C LEU A 87 17.39 11.79 25.21
N ASN A 88 17.03 11.18 26.34
CA ASN A 88 17.97 10.51 27.21
C ASN A 88 18.39 9.31 26.38
N ILE A 89 19.37 9.55 25.50
CA ILE A 89 20.19 8.52 24.89
C ILE A 89 20.91 7.92 26.10
N GLY A 90 20.20 7.06 26.84
CA GLY A 90 20.82 6.20 27.82
C GLY A 90 21.98 5.56 27.09
N GLN A 91 23.16 5.53 27.73
CA GLN A 91 24.36 4.95 27.15
C GLN A 91 23.96 3.67 26.43
N ILE A 92 24.07 3.70 25.10
CA ILE A 92 23.71 2.57 24.26
C ILE A 92 24.77 1.53 24.59
N HIS A 93 24.47 0.67 25.55
CA HIS A 93 25.26 -0.52 25.79
C HIS A 93 25.06 -1.40 24.57
N PRO A 94 26.11 -1.65 23.76
CA PRO A 94 25.99 -2.61 22.68
C PRO A 94 25.56 -3.95 23.30
N PRO A 95 24.61 -4.67 22.70
CA PRO A 95 24.15 -5.94 23.24
C PRO A 95 25.34 -6.88 23.39
N VAL A 96 25.66 -7.23 24.63
CA VAL A 96 26.67 -8.23 24.96
C VAL A 96 26.06 -9.60 24.64
N MET A 97 26.32 -10.02 23.39
CA MET A 97 26.31 -11.39 22.85
C MET A 97 25.01 -12.20 22.90
N ALA A 98 24.50 -12.55 21.70
CA ALA A 98 23.96 -13.88 21.41
C ALA A 98 23.81 -14.12 19.89
N ALA A 99 24.94 -14.27 19.18
CA ALA A 99 25.15 -15.13 18.02
C ALA A 99 26.43 -14.68 17.28
N PRO A 100 27.30 -15.59 16.83
CA PRO A 100 28.37 -15.22 15.91
C PRO A 100 27.71 -14.79 14.59
N LEU A 101 27.62 -13.48 14.38
CA LEU A 101 27.26 -12.90 13.09
C LEU A 101 28.48 -12.97 12.17
N ASP A 102 29.01 -14.17 11.94
CA ASP A 102 30.11 -14.44 11.01
C ASP A 102 29.71 -14.29 9.54
N SER A 103 28.57 -13.67 9.26
CA SER A 103 28.05 -13.51 7.90
C SER A 103 26.97 -12.44 7.84
N ARG A 104 27.35 -11.18 7.58
CA ARG A 104 26.96 -10.46 6.33
C ARG A 104 26.93 -8.94 6.37
N MET A 105 27.07 -8.26 7.50
CA MET A 105 27.14 -6.80 7.47
C MET A 105 28.27 -6.29 8.34
N ASP A 106 29.46 -6.44 7.78
CA ASP A 106 30.66 -5.71 8.21
C ASP A 106 30.46 -4.22 7.87
N LEU A 107 29.68 -3.55 8.72
CA LEU A 107 29.51 -2.09 8.75
C LEU A 107 30.55 -1.44 9.67
N SER A 108 31.38 -2.25 10.34
CA SER A 108 32.30 -1.81 11.40
C SER A 108 33.45 -0.95 10.88
N ASP A 109 33.78 -1.01 9.59
CA ASP A 109 34.96 -0.34 9.06
C ASP A 109 34.68 1.00 8.37
N GLY A 110 33.42 1.45 8.27
CA GLY A 110 33.03 2.67 7.53
C GLY A 110 33.40 2.67 6.03
N ARG A 111 34.13 1.65 5.57
CA ARG A 111 34.49 1.37 4.18
C ARG A 111 33.46 0.41 3.62
N ILE A 112 32.64 0.96 2.75
CA ILE A 112 31.61 0.20 2.07
C ILE A 112 32.27 -0.86 1.18
N ASN A 113 31.92 -2.13 1.42
CA ASN A 113 32.48 -3.28 0.71
C ASN A 113 31.92 -3.38 -0.72
N ALA A 114 32.79 -3.50 -1.73
CA ALA A 114 32.43 -3.64 -3.15
C ALA A 114 31.47 -4.81 -3.42
N ARG A 115 31.50 -5.85 -2.57
CA ARG A 115 30.53 -6.96 -2.62
C ARG A 115 29.10 -6.49 -2.39
N ASN A 116 28.88 -5.58 -1.45
CA ASN A 116 27.54 -5.07 -1.12
C ASN A 116 27.00 -4.16 -2.22
N TYR A 117 27.88 -3.38 -2.86
CA TYR A 117 27.53 -2.60 -4.04
C TYR A 117 27.06 -3.49 -5.21
N LYS A 118 27.78 -4.59 -5.46
CA LYS A 118 27.40 -5.55 -6.51
C LYS A 118 26.04 -6.20 -6.23
N SER A 119 25.78 -6.57 -4.98
CA SER A 119 24.47 -7.10 -4.57
C SER A 119 23.35 -6.08 -4.76
N LEU A 120 23.60 -4.81 -4.40
CA LEU A 120 22.64 -3.72 -4.59
C LEU A 120 22.32 -3.50 -6.07
N MET A 121 23.34 -3.47 -6.93
CA MET A 121 23.16 -3.30 -8.38
C MET A 121 22.45 -4.49 -9.02
N GLY A 122 22.76 -5.72 -8.59
CA GLY A 122 22.05 -6.91 -9.05
C GLY A 122 20.58 -6.89 -8.66
N PHE A 123 20.28 -6.44 -7.43
CA PHE A 123 18.90 -6.29 -6.98
C PHE A 123 18.15 -5.19 -7.76
N LYS A 124 18.80 -4.05 -8.03
CA LYS A 124 18.22 -2.99 -8.88
C LYS A 124 17.92 -3.51 -10.28
N ALA A 125 18.86 -4.21 -10.91
CA ALA A 125 18.66 -4.81 -12.23
C ALA A 125 17.52 -5.83 -12.26
N HIS A 126 17.36 -6.61 -11.19
CA HIS A 126 16.25 -7.53 -11.04
C HIS A 126 14.90 -6.79 -10.94
N LEU A 127 14.81 -5.72 -10.14
CA LEU A 127 13.61 -4.88 -10.07
C LEU A 127 13.27 -4.21 -11.41
N ASP A 128 14.27 -3.70 -12.11
CA ASP A 128 14.11 -3.09 -13.44
C ASP A 128 13.60 -4.14 -14.45
N SER A 129 14.11 -5.38 -14.36
CA SER A 129 13.62 -6.50 -15.18
C SER A 129 12.17 -6.90 -14.84
N LEU A 130 11.79 -6.86 -13.56
CA LEU A 130 10.41 -7.13 -13.13
C LEU A 130 9.45 -6.04 -13.63
N ALA A 131 9.88 -4.78 -13.65
CA ALA A 131 9.08 -3.68 -14.18
C ALA A 131 8.90 -3.77 -15.70
N ALA A 132 9.92 -4.23 -16.42
CA ALA A 132 9.89 -4.35 -17.88
C ALA A 132 9.11 -5.57 -18.39
N SER A 133 9.02 -6.66 -17.61
CA SER A 133 8.30 -7.87 -18.01
C SER A 133 6.79 -7.75 -17.75
N ALA A 134 5.96 -8.09 -18.75
CA ALA A 134 4.50 -8.10 -18.63
C ALA A 134 4.00 -9.03 -17.51
N GLY A 135 4.70 -10.14 -17.23
CA GLY A 135 4.38 -11.04 -16.12
C GLY A 135 4.94 -10.57 -14.77
N GLY A 136 6.02 -9.78 -14.78
CA GLY A 136 6.68 -9.24 -13.58
C GLY A 136 6.00 -8.00 -13.01
N GLN A 137 5.23 -7.26 -13.82
CA GLN A 137 4.60 -6.01 -13.39
C GLN A 137 3.66 -6.14 -12.20
N MET A 138 2.93 -7.26 -12.08
CA MET A 138 2.06 -7.49 -10.92
C MET A 138 2.86 -7.63 -9.63
N GLN A 139 3.96 -8.39 -9.67
CA GLN A 139 4.85 -8.55 -8.51
C GLN A 139 5.56 -7.24 -8.17
N TYR A 140 6.01 -6.50 -9.19
CA TYR A 140 6.59 -5.17 -9.00
C TYR A 140 5.62 -4.21 -8.31
N LYS A 141 4.37 -4.13 -8.78
CA LYS A 141 3.34 -3.27 -8.18
C LYS A 141 2.99 -3.69 -6.75
N ALA A 142 2.84 -4.99 -6.49
CA ALA A 142 2.59 -5.50 -5.14
C ALA A 142 3.76 -5.21 -4.18
N PHE A 143 5.00 -5.33 -4.67
CA PHE A 143 6.20 -4.99 -3.93
C PHE A 143 6.26 -3.49 -3.61
N MET A 144 5.96 -2.62 -4.58
CA MET A 144 5.93 -1.17 -4.36
C MET A 144 4.81 -0.72 -3.42
N GLN A 145 3.65 -1.39 -3.44
CA GLN A 145 2.56 -1.11 -2.50
C GLN A 145 2.90 -1.51 -1.05
N SER A 146 3.65 -2.58 -0.87
CA SER A 146 4.06 -3.04 0.48
C SER A 146 5.20 -2.22 1.07
N HIS A 147 6.00 -1.55 0.24
CA HIS A 147 7.18 -0.79 0.67
C HIS A 147 7.22 0.62 0.04
N PRO A 148 6.33 1.54 0.47
CA PRO A 148 6.38 2.92 0.01
C PRO A 148 7.71 3.57 0.41
N GLY A 149 8.35 4.30 -0.51
CA GLY A 149 9.65 4.97 -0.28
C GLY A 149 10.88 4.07 -0.46
N PHE A 150 10.70 2.81 -0.85
CA PHE A 150 11.82 1.90 -1.10
C PHE A 150 12.75 2.42 -2.20
N LEU A 151 12.20 2.90 -3.32
CA LEU A 151 13.00 3.44 -4.43
C LEU A 151 13.83 4.65 -4.01
N ASP A 152 13.26 5.53 -3.19
CA ASP A 152 13.96 6.72 -2.67
C ASP A 152 15.15 6.32 -1.79
N SER A 153 14.97 5.32 -0.92
CA SER A 153 16.06 4.81 -0.08
C SER A 153 17.15 4.12 -0.91
N LEU A 154 16.77 3.42 -1.99
CA LEU A 154 17.70 2.78 -2.91
C LEU A 154 18.51 3.83 -3.70
N GLU A 155 17.87 4.92 -4.11
CA GLU A 155 18.52 6.04 -4.79
C GLU A 155 19.50 6.76 -3.86
N LEU A 156 19.09 7.06 -2.63
CA LEU A 156 19.97 7.67 -1.63
C LEU A 156 21.18 6.78 -1.33
N LEU A 157 20.97 5.47 -1.23
CA LEU A 157 22.05 4.52 -1.04
C LEU A 157 23.01 4.54 -2.24
N ASN A 158 22.49 4.51 -3.46
CA ASN A 158 23.31 4.61 -4.68
C ASN A 158 24.12 5.92 -4.72
N GLN A 159 23.53 7.06 -4.33
CA GLN A 159 24.22 8.33 -4.23
C GLN A 159 25.37 8.28 -3.21
N LEU A 160 25.14 7.68 -2.04
CA LEU A 160 26.20 7.48 -1.02
C LEU A 160 27.34 6.63 -1.55
N PHE A 161 27.04 5.52 -2.23
CA PHE A 161 28.06 4.68 -2.89
C PHE A 161 28.87 5.48 -3.91
N GLN A 162 28.20 6.25 -4.77
CA GLN A 162 28.87 7.07 -5.79
C GLN A 162 29.75 8.17 -5.16
N GLN A 163 29.30 8.80 -4.08
CA GLN A 163 30.11 9.80 -3.36
C GLN A 163 31.38 9.19 -2.77
N GLN A 164 31.29 7.97 -2.22
CA GLN A 164 32.46 7.28 -1.71
C GLN A 164 33.42 6.77 -2.80
N LEU A 165 32.88 6.33 -3.94
CA LEU A 165 33.69 5.94 -5.12
C LEU A 165 34.37 7.15 -5.78
N ARG A 166 33.68 8.30 -5.81
CA ARG A 166 34.17 9.53 -6.42
C ARG A 166 35.17 10.27 -5.55
N SER A 167 35.09 10.11 -4.23
CA SER A 167 36.10 10.63 -3.30
C SER A 167 37.35 9.78 -3.44
N PRO A 168 38.40 10.21 -4.17
CA PRO A 168 39.66 9.51 -4.11
C PRO A 168 40.09 9.64 -2.66
N GLN A 169 40.37 8.52 -2.01
CA GLN A 169 41.10 8.51 -0.75
C GLN A 169 42.35 9.37 -0.98
N HIS A 170 42.37 10.59 -0.45
CA HIS A 170 43.59 11.35 -0.28
C HIS A 170 44.35 10.65 0.85
N ARG A 171 45.01 9.55 0.50
CA ARG A 171 46.04 8.87 1.29
C ARG A 171 47.07 8.30 0.35
#